data_AF-A0A496Z1J7-F1
#
_entry.id   AF-A0A496Z1J7-F1
#
_cell.length_a   1.000
_cell.length_b   1.000
_cell.length_c   1.000
_cell.angle_alpha   90.00
_cell.angle_beta   90.00
_cell.angle_gamma   90.00
#
_symmetry.space_group_name_H-M   'P 1'
#
loop_
_entity.id
_entity.type
_entity.pdbx_description
1 polymer ?
#
loop_
_entity_poly.entity_id
_entity_poly.type
_entity_poly.pdbx_seq_one_letter_code
_entity_poly.pdbx_strand_id
1 'polypeptide(L)'
;MAERPRWPGFVDISDNGKYIVFVNWGWYDEGGFGGISFYNGNGDLLKEISFGSGGKSGLRWIRKACISRDGNYYAIASDHRNNSKVTLYYVPKQNIVWNELVKTGFSLRFLI
;
A
#
# COMPACT_ATOMS: atom_id res chain seq x y z
N MET A 1 -20.50 -8.37 12.36
CA MET A 1 -19.15 -8.98 12.32
C MET A 1 -18.22 -8.01 13.02
N ALA A 2 -17.44 -8.45 14.00
CA ALA A 2 -16.47 -7.58 14.67
C ALA A 2 -15.32 -7.23 13.70
N GLU A 3 -14.91 -5.96 13.67
CA GLU A 3 -13.72 -5.55 12.93
C GLU A 3 -12.50 -6.28 13.50
N ARG A 4 -11.72 -6.93 12.64
CA ARG A 4 -10.47 -7.55 13.05
C ARG A 4 -9.43 -6.46 13.28
N PRO A 5 -8.62 -6.53 14.37
CA PRO A 5 -7.58 -5.55 14.63
C PRO A 5 -6.57 -5.56 13.47
N ARG A 6 -6.38 -4.39 12.86
CA ARG A 6 -5.39 -4.17 11.79
C ARG A 6 -4.18 -3.51 12.40
N TRP A 7 -3.01 -4.04 12.10
CA TRP A 7 -1.76 -3.51 12.63
C TRP A 7 -1.15 -2.58 11.57
N PRO A 8 -0.91 -1.30 11.91
CA PRO A 8 -0.24 -0.39 10.99
C PRO A 8 1.22 -0.82 10.84
N GLY A 9 1.61 -1.26 9.65
CA GLY A 9 2.99 -1.66 9.35
C GLY A 9 3.90 -0.46 9.04
N PHE A 10 3.38 0.47 8.24
CA PHE A 10 4.08 1.70 7.84
C PHE A 10 3.08 2.86 7.69
N VAL A 11 3.58 4.08 7.90
CA VAL A 11 2.87 5.32 7.62
C VAL A 11 3.73 6.22 6.77
N ASP A 12 3.10 6.94 5.83
CA ASP A 12 3.73 8.04 5.09
C ASP A 12 2.74 9.20 4.92
N ILE A 13 3.24 10.42 4.78
CA ILE A 13 2.42 11.64 4.69
C ILE A 13 2.98 12.55 3.60
N SER A 14 2.10 13.18 2.82
CA SER A 14 2.53 14.18 1.84
C SER A 14 3.02 15.45 2.54
N ASP A 15 3.97 16.18 1.94
CA ASP A 15 4.56 17.40 2.54
C ASP A 15 3.52 18.49 2.83
N ASN A 16 2.45 18.53 2.03
CA ASN A 16 1.32 19.44 2.26
C ASN A 16 0.36 18.98 3.36
N GLY A 17 0.64 17.86 4.04
CA GLY A 17 -0.19 17.25 5.08
C GLY A 17 -1.56 16.77 4.61
N LYS A 18 -1.86 16.87 3.31
CA LYS A 18 -3.21 16.62 2.78
C LYS A 18 -3.60 15.15 2.82
N TYR A 19 -2.63 14.26 2.70
CA TYR A 19 -2.87 12.83 2.59
C TYR A 19 -1.92 12.04 3.48
N ILE A 20 -2.48 11.06 4.18
CA ILE A 20 -1.76 10.11 5.01
C ILE A 20 -2.03 8.71 4.46
N VAL A 21 -0.99 7.89 4.35
CA VAL A 21 -1.06 6.52 3.83
C VAL A 21 -0.63 5.57 4.92
N PHE A 22 -1.48 4.60 5.26
CA PHE A 22 -1.16 3.52 6.17
C PHE A 22 -1.11 2.20 5.44
N VAL A 23 -0.05 1.43 5.65
CA VAL A 23 0.00 0.03 5.25
C VAL A 23 -0.70 -0.80 6.33
N ASN A 24 -1.74 -1.52 5.93
CA ASN A 24 -2.45 -2.46 6.79
C ASN A 24 -1.85 -3.85 6.59
N TRP A 25 -1.36 -4.44 7.68
CA TRP A 25 -0.95 -5.83 7.68
C TRP A 25 -1.99 -6.71 8.36
N GLY A 26 -2.35 -7.79 7.66
CA GLY A 26 -3.08 -8.91 8.23
C GLY A 26 -2.13 -10.04 8.61
N TRP A 27 -2.39 -10.71 9.72
CA TRP A 27 -1.57 -11.82 10.21
C TRP A 27 -1.66 -13.08 9.33
N TYR A 28 -0.51 -13.77 9.23
CA TYR A 28 -0.21 -14.94 8.40
C TYR A 28 -1.15 -16.13 8.61
N ASP A 29 -1.62 -16.34 9.85
CA ASP A 29 -2.35 -17.55 10.25
C ASP A 29 -3.89 -17.36 10.24
N GLU A 30 -4.38 -16.12 10.12
CA GLU A 30 -5.81 -15.82 10.22
C GLU A 30 -6.48 -15.47 8.88
N GLY A 31 -5.74 -15.59 7.77
CA GLY A 31 -6.20 -15.11 6.47
C GLY A 31 -6.28 -13.59 6.41
N GLY A 32 -5.37 -12.91 7.11
CA GLY A 32 -5.32 -11.46 7.16
C GLY A 32 -5.05 -10.83 5.79
N PHE A 33 -5.59 -9.63 5.58
CA PHE A 33 -5.46 -8.88 4.34
C PHE A 33 -4.26 -7.93 4.40
N GLY A 34 -3.38 -8.01 3.40
CA GLY A 34 -2.44 -6.92 3.12
C GLY A 34 -3.17 -5.81 2.38
N GLY A 35 -3.09 -4.58 2.86
CA GLY A 35 -3.83 -3.47 2.27
C GLY A 35 -3.19 -2.13 2.53
N ILE A 36 -3.83 -1.10 2.01
CA ILE A 36 -3.47 0.29 2.28
C ILE A 36 -4.73 1.09 2.57
N SER A 37 -4.69 1.89 3.62
CA SER A 37 -5.71 2.90 3.91
C SER A 37 -5.16 4.29 3.64
N PHE A 38 -5.99 5.13 3.02
CA PHE A 38 -5.71 6.51 2.70
C PHE A 38 -6.59 7.38 3.56
N TYR A 39 -5.99 8.36 4.21
CA TYR A 39 -6.69 9.36 5.02
C TYR A 39 -6.39 10.75 4.49
N ASN A 40 -7.28 11.70 4.78
CA ASN A 40 -6.97 13.11 4.61
C ASN A 40 -6.13 13.62 5.82
N GLY A 41 -5.65 14.85 5.74
CA GLY A 41 -4.92 15.51 6.83
C GLY A 41 -5.71 15.71 8.12
N ASN A 42 -7.04 15.54 8.10
CA ASN A 42 -7.89 15.59 9.29
C ASN A 42 -8.08 14.22 9.93
N GLY A 43 -7.57 13.14 9.33
CA GLY A 43 -7.73 11.77 9.81
C GLY A 43 -9.00 11.06 9.32
N ASP A 44 -9.72 11.60 8.34
CA ASP A 44 -10.87 10.92 7.72
C ASP A 44 -10.39 9.89 6.71
N LEU A 45 -10.92 8.66 6.80
CA LEU A 45 -10.64 7.61 5.82
C LEU A 45 -11.25 7.99 4.46
N LEU A 46 -10.38 8.17 3.46
CA LEU A 46 -10.77 8.46 2.08
C LEU A 46 -10.96 7.20 1.25
N LYS A 47 -10.09 6.20 1.45
CA LYS A 47 -10.09 4.97 0.66
C LYS A 47 -9.36 3.86 1.37
N GLU A 48 -9.79 2.65 1.10
CA GLU A 48 -9.04 1.45 1.42
C GLU A 48 -8.85 0.59 0.18
N ILE A 49 -7.65 0.04 0.02
CA ILE A 49 -7.31 -0.94 -1.00
C ILE A 49 -6.88 -2.20 -0.30
N SER A 50 -7.64 -3.27 -0.52
CA SER A 50 -7.34 -4.60 0.00
C SER A 50 -6.73 -5.45 -1.11
N PHE A 51 -5.53 -6.01 -0.86
CA PHE A 51 -4.84 -6.91 -1.76
C PHE A 51 -5.07 -8.36 -1.34
N GLY A 52 -6.27 -8.87 -1.64
CA GLY A 52 -6.58 -10.30 -1.69
C GLY A 52 -7.06 -10.95 -0.40
N SER A 53 -8.08 -11.81 -0.55
CA SER A 53 -8.72 -12.65 0.47
C SER A 53 -8.13 -14.07 0.52
N GLY A 54 -7.59 -14.46 1.66
CA GLY A 54 -7.58 -15.86 2.13
C GLY A 54 -6.37 -16.74 1.79
N GLY A 55 -5.80 -17.35 2.83
CA GLY A 55 -4.90 -18.51 2.77
C GLY A 55 -3.43 -18.22 2.43
N LYS A 56 -2.52 -19.10 2.89
CA LYS A 56 -1.05 -18.99 2.71
C LYS A 56 -0.57 -18.72 1.27
N SER A 57 -1.39 -19.02 0.26
CA SER A 57 -1.08 -18.90 -1.17
C SER A 57 -1.63 -17.63 -1.85
N GLY A 58 -2.55 -16.91 -1.21
CA GLY A 58 -3.18 -15.69 -1.76
C GLY A 58 -2.66 -14.38 -1.16
N LEU A 59 -1.74 -14.46 -0.18
CA LEU A 59 -1.23 -13.29 0.52
C LEU A 59 -0.27 -12.50 -0.38
N ARG A 60 -0.74 -11.33 -0.84
CA ARG A 60 0.13 -10.28 -1.36
C ARG A 60 0.54 -9.38 -0.19
N TRP A 61 1.84 -9.40 0.12
CA TRP A 61 2.44 -8.66 1.21
C TRP A 61 2.78 -7.25 0.75
N ILE A 62 2.34 -6.23 1.47
CA ILE A 62 2.84 -4.87 1.24
C ILE A 62 4.16 -4.71 2.00
N ARG A 63 5.25 -4.61 1.25
CA ARG A 63 6.60 -4.45 1.80
C ARG A 63 6.90 -2.99 2.14
N LYS A 64 6.37 -2.07 1.33
CA LYS A 64 6.52 -0.63 1.54
C LYS A 64 5.42 0.12 0.78
N ALA A 65 5.02 1.25 1.32
CA ALA A 65 4.28 2.26 0.59
C ALA A 65 4.95 3.63 0.81
N CYS A 66 4.79 4.53 -0.15
CA CYS A 66 5.14 5.92 0.02
C CYS A 66 4.23 6.82 -0.81
N ILE A 67 4.05 8.06 -0.37
CA ILE A 67 3.31 9.10 -1.07
C ILE A 67 4.27 10.17 -1.58
N SER A 68 3.99 10.76 -2.74
CA SER A 68 4.80 11.86 -3.27
C SER A 68 4.61 13.12 -2.44
N ARG A 69 5.62 14.00 -2.42
CA ARG A 69 5.58 15.29 -1.69
C ARG A 69 4.34 16.12 -2.01
N ASP A 70 3.96 16.18 -3.28
CA ASP A 70 2.79 16.91 -3.76
C ASP A 70 1.45 16.21 -3.43
N GLY A 71 1.50 14.96 -2.95
CA GLY A 71 0.35 14.14 -2.61
C GLY A 71 -0.43 13.62 -3.83
N ASN A 72 0.11 13.76 -5.04
CA ASN A 72 -0.57 13.34 -6.27
C ASN A 72 -0.36 11.87 -6.61
N TYR A 73 0.67 11.23 -6.06
CA TYR A 73 1.02 9.86 -6.35
C TYR A 73 1.29 9.06 -5.08
N TYR A 74 1.05 7.76 -5.13
CA TYR A 74 1.63 6.83 -4.16
C TYR A 74 2.14 5.59 -4.85
N ALA A 75 3.22 5.04 -4.32
CA ALA A 75 3.82 3.81 -4.78
C ALA A 75 3.64 2.72 -3.73
N ILE A 76 3.38 1.50 -4.20
CA ILE A 76 3.26 0.31 -3.38
C ILE A 76 4.29 -0.69 -3.87
N ALA A 77 5.22 -1.09 -3.00
CA ALA A 77 6.02 -2.27 -3.20
C ALA A 77 5.29 -3.45 -2.55
N SER A 78 4.87 -4.40 -3.38
CA SER A 78 4.20 -5.62 -2.94
C SER A 78 5.00 -6.84 -3.31
N ASP A 79 4.93 -7.86 -2.45
CA ASP A 79 5.58 -9.13 -2.64
C ASP A 79 4.55 -10.25 -2.64
N HIS A 80 4.76 -11.22 -3.50
CA HIS A 80 3.95 -12.43 -3.60
C HIS A 80 4.91 -13.58 -3.83
N ARG A 81 4.54 -14.79 -3.38
CA ARG A 81 5.41 -15.99 -3.38
C ARG A 81 6.27 -16.16 -4.64
N ASN A 82 5.72 -15.81 -5.80
CA ASN A 82 6.39 -15.97 -7.10
C ASN A 82 6.67 -14.65 -7.82
N ASN A 83 6.19 -13.48 -7.35
CA ASN A 83 6.24 -12.23 -8.10
C ASN A 83 6.14 -11.01 -7.17
N SER A 84 7.23 -10.26 -7.02
CA SER A 84 7.21 -8.92 -6.44
C SER A 84 6.81 -7.89 -7.50
N LYS A 85 6.04 -6.87 -7.12
CA LYS A 85 5.57 -5.78 -8.00
C LYS A 85 5.71 -4.42 -7.33
N VAL A 86 6.00 -3.41 -8.13
CA VAL A 86 5.79 -2.01 -7.73
C VAL A 86 4.65 -1.44 -8.56
N THR A 87 3.68 -0.85 -7.87
CA THR A 87 2.53 -0.21 -8.50
C THR A 87 2.49 1.25 -8.08
N LEU A 88 2.47 2.15 -9.07
CA LEU A 88 2.29 3.58 -8.88
C LEU A 88 0.86 3.95 -9.22
N TYR A 89 0.25 4.73 -8.34
CA TYR A 89 -1.12 5.20 -8.48
C TYR A 89 -1.13 6.72 -8.50
N TYR A 90 -2.10 7.27 -9.22
CA TYR A 90 -2.41 8.69 -9.20
C TYR A 90 -3.60 8.93 -8.28
N VAL A 91 -3.39 9.69 -7.20
CA VAL A 91 -4.36 9.94 -6.11
C VAL A 91 -5.64 10.61 -6.62
N PRO A 92 -5.59 11.71 -7.40
CA PRO A 92 -6.80 12.45 -7.76
C PRO A 92 -7.83 11.64 -8.57
N LYS A 93 -7.37 10.75 -9.46
CA LYS A 93 -8.25 9.89 -10.28
C LYS A 93 -8.31 8.45 -9.77
N GLN A 94 -7.57 8.13 -8.72
CA GLN A 94 -7.48 6.82 -8.09
C GLN A 94 -7.19 5.65 -9.03
N ASN A 95 -6.40 5.88 -10.09
CA ASN A 95 -6.06 4.87 -11.07
C ASN A 95 -4.58 4.47 -10.99
N ILE A 96 -4.28 3.25 -11.44
CA ILE A 96 -2.91 2.79 -11.66
C ILE A 96 -2.34 3.54 -12.86
N VAL A 97 -1.16 4.13 -12.71
CA VAL A 97 -0.44 4.81 -13.79
C VAL A 97 0.81 4.05 -14.21
N TRP A 98 1.35 3.19 -13.33
CA TRP A 98 2.46 2.30 -13.66
C TRP A 98 2.42 1.05 -12.78
N ASN A 99 2.80 -0.10 -13.34
CA ASN A 99 2.78 -1.38 -12.62
C ASN A 99 3.78 -2.36 -13.22
N GLU A 100 4.84 -2.65 -12.49
CA GLU A 100 5.98 -3.42 -13.00
C GLU A 100 6.33 -4.57 -12.08
N LEU A 101 6.78 -5.69 -12.67
CA LEU A 101 7.36 -6.80 -11.93
C LEU A 101 8.79 -6.45 -11.52
N VAL A 102 9.10 -6.58 -10.24
CA VAL A 102 10.47 -6.42 -9.75
C VAL A 102 11.25 -7.68 -10.12
N LYS A 103 12.04 -7.61 -11.18
CA LYS A 103 13.08 -8.61 -11.47
C LYS A 103 14.21 -8.44 -10.45
N THR A 104 14.75 -9.54 -9.96
CA THR A 104 15.87 -9.53 -9.00
C THR A 104 17.01 -8.62 -9.52
N GLY A 105 17.51 -7.73 -8.66
CA GLY A 105 18.59 -6.79 -8.99
C GLY A 105 18.18 -5.33 -9.26
N PHE A 106 16.90 -4.96 -9.12
CA PHE A 106 16.48 -3.56 -9.30
C PHE A 106 16.49 -2.76 -7.99
N SER A 107 17.30 -1.70 -7.94
CA SER A 107 17.24 -0.66 -6.90
C SER A 107 16.35 0.49 -7.39
N LEU A 108 15.12 0.57 -6.88
CA LEU A 108 14.30 1.77 -7.09
C LEU A 108 14.81 2.88 -6.16
N ARG A 109 15.54 3.85 -6.72
CA ARG A 109 15.78 5.13 -6.06
C ARG A 109 14.65 6.07 -6.43
N PHE A 110 13.70 6.23 -5.53
CA PHE A 110 12.81 7.38 -5.60
C PHE A 110 13.64 8.59 -5.17
N LEU A 111 13.94 9.51 -6.09
CA LEU A 111 14.27 10.87 -5.68
C LEU A 111 12.96 11.47 -5.17
N ILE A 112 12.81 11.45 -3.85
CA ILE A 112 11.75 12.18 -3.14
C ILE A 112 12.29 13.56 -2.86
#